data_AF-A0A268TN09-F1
#
_entry.id   AF-A0A268TN09-F1
#
_cell.length_a   1.000
_cell.length_b   1.000
_cell.length_c   1.000
_cell.angle_alpha   90.00
_cell.angle_beta   90.00
_cell.angle_gamma   90.00
#
_symmetry.space_group_name_H-M   'P 1'
#
loop_
_entity.id
_entity.type
_entity.pdbx_description
1 polymer ?
#
loop_
_entity_poly.entity_id
_entity_poly.type
_entity_poly.pdbx_seq_one_letter_code
_entity_poly.pdbx_strand_id
1 'polypeptide(L)'
;MDTLAPTTLQTDSTQEAQHPLLTELLERAKGSLENEEEVSCKIALKALSEMEEAVCKKRVPNFVKLDFAMVRLKLWLKIGLSEEDEMLLNKALKAIENAPLAQIEGLESAKCYLVKEREFLV
;
A
#
# COMPACT_ATOMS: atom_id res chain seq x y z
N MET A 1 -48.95 1.52 20.13
CA MET A 1 -48.92 2.31 18.89
C MET A 1 -47.47 2.57 18.59
N ASP A 2 -46.89 1.59 17.90
CA ASP A 2 -45.50 1.52 17.48
C ASP A 2 -45.24 2.57 16.41
N THR A 3 -44.33 3.49 16.67
CA THR A 3 -43.77 4.36 15.65
C THR A 3 -42.34 3.91 15.40
N LEU A 4 -42.19 3.14 14.32
CA LEU A 4 -40.93 2.63 13.78
C LEU A 4 -39.98 3.80 13.50
N ALA A 5 -38.82 3.79 14.15
CA ALA A 5 -37.71 4.65 13.75
C ALA A 5 -37.14 4.16 12.40
N PRO A 6 -36.85 5.06 11.46
CA PRO A 6 -36.30 4.69 10.16
C PRO A 6 -34.85 4.21 10.32
N THR A 7 -34.59 3.02 9.80
CA THR A 7 -33.27 2.49 9.44
C THR A 7 -32.47 3.56 8.69
N THR A 8 -31.40 4.06 9.30
CA THR A 8 -30.33 4.77 8.59
C THR A 8 -29.17 3.81 8.38
N LEU A 9 -29.18 3.25 7.17
CA LEU A 9 -28.00 2.69 6.50
C LEU A 9 -27.03 3.82 6.14
N GLN A 10 -25.74 3.48 6.18
CA GLN A 10 -24.58 4.20 5.61
C GLN A 10 -24.10 5.42 6.42
N THR A 11 -22.83 5.48 6.81
CA THR A 11 -21.67 5.40 5.92
C THR A 11 -20.44 4.87 6.66
N ASP A 12 -19.69 4.02 5.98
CA ASP A 12 -18.32 3.63 6.34
C ASP A 12 -17.56 4.87 6.79
N SER A 13 -17.21 4.88 8.07
CA SER A 13 -16.49 5.96 8.71
C SER A 13 -15.07 5.93 8.17
N THR A 14 -14.86 6.73 7.12
CA THR A 14 -13.62 7.39 6.70
C THR A 14 -12.49 7.22 7.71
N GLN A 15 -11.78 6.10 7.64
CA GLN A 15 -10.39 6.07 8.06
C GLN A 15 -9.58 6.73 6.94
N GLU A 16 -9.68 8.07 6.84
CA GLU A 16 -8.56 8.89 6.40
C GLU A 16 -7.48 8.78 7.50
N ALA A 17 -6.99 7.56 7.71
CA ALA A 17 -5.87 7.29 8.57
C ALA A 17 -4.71 8.06 7.95
N GLN A 18 -4.19 9.04 8.70
CA GLN A 18 -2.95 9.70 8.38
C GLN A 18 -1.87 8.63 8.28
N HIS A 19 -1.64 8.13 7.05
CA HIS A 19 -0.62 7.11 6.84
C HIS A 19 0.73 7.75 7.16
N PRO A 20 1.59 7.13 8.00
CA PRO A 20 2.81 7.77 8.49
C PRO A 20 3.78 8.15 7.36
N LEU A 21 3.70 7.46 6.21
CA LEU A 21 4.49 7.74 5.02
C LEU A 21 3.82 8.67 4.01
N LEU A 22 2.61 9.18 4.27
CA LEU A 22 1.88 10.03 3.33
C LEU A 22 2.63 11.34 3.06
N THR A 23 3.07 12.02 4.12
CA THR A 23 3.81 13.28 4.00
C THR A 23 5.10 13.07 3.20
N GLU A 24 5.86 12.02 3.52
CA GLU A 24 7.13 11.73 2.87
C GLU A 24 6.94 11.32 1.39
N LEU A 25 5.86 10.61 1.07
CA LEU A 25 5.52 10.27 -0.31
C LEU A 25 5.11 11.53 -1.10
N LEU A 26 4.31 12.41 -0.52
CA LEU A 26 3.89 13.66 -1.17
C LEU A 26 5.07 14.59 -1.41
N GLU A 27 5.99 14.71 -0.45
CA GLU A 27 7.22 15.51 -0.61
C GLU A 27 8.09 14.96 -1.73
N ARG A 28 8.33 13.65 -1.77
CA ARG A 28 9.08 13.02 -2.89
C ARG A 28 8.37 13.19 -4.22
N ALA A 29 7.05 13.02 -4.24
CA ALA A 29 6.26 13.12 -5.44
C ALA A 29 6.30 14.54 -6.01
N LYS A 30 6.11 15.56 -5.17
CA LYS A 30 6.18 16.97 -5.60
C LYS A 30 7.58 17.38 -6.04
N GLY A 31 8.62 16.90 -5.34
CA GLY A 31 10.01 17.19 -5.74
C GLY A 31 10.49 16.46 -7.00
N SER A 32 9.82 15.38 -7.40
CA SER A 32 10.25 14.50 -8.50
C SER A 32 9.34 14.53 -9.73
N LEU A 33 8.10 14.99 -9.58
CA LEU A 33 7.10 15.00 -10.66
C LEU A 33 6.84 16.45 -11.07
N GLU A 34 6.89 16.71 -12.38
CA GLU A 34 6.59 18.03 -12.94
C GLU A 34 5.10 18.40 -12.83
N ASN A 35 4.23 17.43 -12.56
CA ASN A 35 2.78 17.60 -12.43
C ASN A 35 2.33 17.64 -10.96
N GLU A 36 2.92 18.54 -10.17
CA GLU A 36 2.63 18.66 -8.73
C GLU A 36 1.13 18.86 -8.43
N GLU A 37 0.41 19.54 -9.32
CA GLU A 37 -1.02 19.83 -9.17
C GLU A 37 -1.90 18.57 -9.19
N GLU A 38 -1.45 17.52 -9.88
CA GLU A 38 -2.18 16.25 -9.94
C GLU A 38 -1.89 15.35 -8.73
N VAL A 39 -0.80 15.63 -7.99
CA VAL A 39 -0.40 14.89 -6.80
C VAL A 39 -1.31 15.27 -5.62
N SER A 40 -2.47 14.63 -5.57
CA SER A 40 -3.43 14.79 -4.46
C SER A 40 -3.22 13.75 -3.36
N CYS A 41 -3.55 14.11 -2.12
CA CYS A 41 -3.51 13.18 -0.97
C CYS A 41 -4.32 11.90 -1.22
N LYS A 42 -5.43 12.01 -1.96
CA LYS A 42 -6.30 10.86 -2.28
C LYS A 42 -5.58 9.82 -3.14
N ILE A 43 -4.83 10.27 -4.14
CA ILE A 43 -4.10 9.36 -5.03
C ILE A 43 -2.89 8.76 -4.31
N ALA A 44 -2.17 9.58 -3.54
CA ALA A 44 -1.06 9.12 -2.71
C ALA A 44 -1.49 8.07 -1.67
N LEU A 45 -2.64 8.28 -1.01
CA LEU A 45 -3.23 7.29 -0.10
C LEU A 45 -3.58 5.99 -0.80
N LYS A 46 -4.08 6.04 -2.04
CA LYS A 46 -4.37 4.84 -2.83
C LYS A 46 -3.11 4.06 -3.20
N ALA A 47 -2.03 4.76 -3.55
CA ALA A 47 -0.74 4.13 -3.79
C ALA A 47 -0.17 3.48 -2.51
N LEU A 48 -0.39 4.13 -1.35
CA LEU A 48 0.03 3.60 -0.05
C LEU A 48 -0.81 2.41 0.40
N SER A 49 -2.12 2.38 0.15
CA SER A 49 -2.95 1.22 0.47
C SER A 49 -2.52 -0.01 -0.33
N GLU A 50 -2.24 0.16 -1.62
CA GLU A 50 -1.70 -0.94 -2.45
C GLU A 50 -0.32 -1.40 -1.98
N MET A 51 0.50 -0.46 -1.48
CA MET A 51 1.78 -0.80 -0.85
C MET A 51 1.58 -1.62 0.43
N GLU A 52 0.64 -1.23 1.31
CA GLU A 52 0.34 -1.97 2.53
C GLU A 52 -0.17 -3.38 2.22
N GLU A 53 -1.03 -3.52 1.20
CA GLU A 53 -1.49 -4.81 0.69
C GLU A 53 -0.31 -5.67 0.20
N ALA A 54 0.63 -5.08 -0.55
CA ALA A 54 1.79 -5.79 -1.09
C ALA A 54 2.79 -6.20 0.01
N VAL A 55 3.08 -5.29 0.95
CA VAL A 55 3.97 -5.56 2.09
C VAL A 55 3.35 -6.62 2.99
N CYS A 56 2.02 -6.60 3.15
CA CYS A 56 1.29 -7.46 4.05
C CYS A 56 1.90 -7.40 5.48
N LYS A 57 1.66 -8.39 6.34
CA LYS A 57 2.21 -8.46 7.70
C LYS A 57 3.74 -8.69 7.72
N LYS A 58 4.53 -8.15 6.77
CA LYS A 58 5.99 -8.27 6.73
C LYS A 58 6.67 -7.01 7.28
N ARG A 59 7.85 -7.21 7.88
CA ARG A 59 8.71 -6.10 8.29
C ARG A 59 9.55 -5.63 7.12
N VAL A 60 9.01 -4.64 6.41
CA VAL A 60 9.67 -4.00 5.26
C VAL A 60 10.15 -2.60 5.67
N PRO A 61 11.39 -2.21 5.34
CA PRO A 61 11.88 -0.86 5.59
C PRO A 61 11.05 0.23 4.88
N ASN A 62 10.93 1.41 5.50
CA ASN A 62 10.12 2.50 4.95
C ASN A 62 10.57 2.96 3.57
N PHE A 63 11.88 2.98 3.28
CA PHE A 63 12.38 3.37 1.96
C PHE A 63 11.86 2.43 0.86
N VAL A 64 11.82 1.11 1.12
CA VAL A 64 11.27 0.12 0.19
C VAL A 64 9.77 0.35 -0.04
N LYS A 65 9.03 0.67 1.02
CA LYS A 65 7.61 1.01 0.95
C LYS A 65 7.38 2.24 0.08
N LEU A 66 8.22 3.26 0.26
CA LEU A 66 8.14 4.52 -0.47
C LEU A 66 8.50 4.35 -1.94
N ASP A 67 9.52 3.56 -2.24
CA ASP A 67 9.91 3.22 -3.62
C ASP A 67 8.74 2.53 -4.35
N PHE A 68 8.10 1.55 -3.71
CA PHE A 68 6.92 0.89 -4.26
C PHE A 68 5.76 1.90 -4.47
N ALA A 69 5.43 2.66 -3.43
CA ALA A 69 4.32 3.61 -3.48
C ALA A 69 4.54 4.72 -4.52
N MET A 70 5.77 5.16 -4.74
CA MET A 70 6.13 6.18 -5.74
C MET A 70 5.86 5.68 -7.16
N VAL A 71 6.23 4.44 -7.48
CA VAL A 71 5.94 3.84 -8.79
C VAL A 71 4.44 3.63 -8.99
N ARG A 72 3.71 3.21 -7.95
CA ARG A 72 2.24 3.08 -8.02
C ARG A 72 1.56 4.45 -8.17
N LEU A 73 2.07 5.48 -7.51
CA LEU A 73 1.59 6.85 -7.67
C LEU A 73 1.77 7.34 -9.11
N LYS A 74 2.94 7.11 -9.73
CA LYS A 74 3.16 7.42 -11.16
C LYS A 74 2.14 6.74 -12.07
N LEU A 75 1.83 5.46 -11.83
CA LEU A 75 0.80 4.74 -12.58
C LEU A 75 -0.60 5.36 -12.44
N TRP A 76 -0.98 5.75 -11.21
CA TRP A 76 -2.28 6.42 -10.97
C TRP A 76 -2.37 7.80 -11.64
N LEU A 77 -1.25 8.52 -11.70
CA LEU A 77 -1.11 9.79 -12.41
C LEU A 77 -0.93 9.59 -13.93
N LYS A 78 -0.95 8.34 -14.42
CA LYS A 78 -0.73 7.98 -15.84
C LYS A 78 0.57 8.53 -16.41
N ILE A 79 1.57 8.69 -15.54
CA ILE A 79 2.93 9.08 -15.91
C ILE A 79 3.63 7.84 -16.45
N GLY A 80 4.32 7.98 -17.59
CA GLY A 80 5.12 6.90 -18.15
C GLY A 80 6.20 6.46 -17.18
N LEU A 81 6.32 5.15 -16.96
CA LEU A 81 7.41 4.59 -16.16
C LEU A 81 8.68 4.54 -17.00
N SER A 82 9.80 4.93 -16.41
CA SER A 82 11.12 4.70 -17.00
C SER A 82 11.64 3.30 -16.65
N GLU A 83 12.68 2.85 -17.33
CA GLU A 83 13.39 1.62 -16.93
C GLU A 83 13.92 1.69 -15.49
N GLU A 84 14.28 2.89 -15.01
CA GLU A 84 14.70 3.10 -13.62
C GLU A 84 13.56 2.85 -12.64
N ASP A 85 12.33 3.29 -12.96
CA ASP A 85 11.15 3.04 -12.14
C ASP A 85 10.82 1.55 -12.07
N GLU A 86 10.93 0.84 -13.20
CA GLU A 86 10.73 -0.60 -13.23
C GLU A 86 11.80 -1.34 -12.41
N MET A 87 13.06 -0.92 -12.50
CA MET A 87 14.13 -1.47 -11.68
C MET A 87 13.90 -1.20 -10.19
N LEU A 88 13.43 0.00 -9.84
CA LEU A 88 13.11 0.39 -8.46
C LEU A 88 11.97 -0.49 -7.90
N LEU A 89 10.89 -0.63 -8.66
CA LEU A 89 9.75 -1.48 -8.29
C LEU A 89 10.17 -2.93 -8.13
N ASN A 90 10.98 -3.47 -9.05
CA ASN A 90 11.46 -4.84 -8.98
C ASN A 90 12.35 -5.08 -7.74
N LYS A 91 13.22 -4.11 -7.39
CA LYS A 91 14.01 -4.18 -6.15
C LYS A 91 13.11 -4.15 -4.92
N ALA A 92 12.10 -3.27 -4.92
CA ALA A 92 11.16 -3.16 -3.81
C ALA A 92 10.34 -4.45 -3.63
N LEU A 93 9.82 -5.01 -4.71
CA LEU A 93 9.10 -6.29 -4.71
C LEU A 93 9.97 -7.43 -4.17
N LYS A 94 11.22 -7.56 -4.64
CA LYS A 94 12.17 -8.56 -4.12
C LYS A 94 12.46 -8.35 -2.63
N ALA A 95 12.61 -7.11 -2.18
CA ALA A 95 12.82 -6.81 -0.77
C ALA A 95 11.58 -7.17 0.07
N ILE A 96 10.37 -6.91 -0.43
CA ILE A 96 9.11 -7.29 0.20
C ILE A 96 8.96 -8.81 0.24
N GLU A 97 9.31 -9.51 -0.85
CA GLU A 97 9.25 -10.97 -0.92
C GLU A 97 10.12 -11.62 0.15
N ASN A 98 11.38 -11.17 0.24
CA ASN A 98 12.39 -11.66 1.18
C ASN A 98 12.23 -11.13 2.61
N ALA A 99 11.34 -10.17 2.85
CA ALA A 99 11.16 -9.60 4.18
C ALA A 99 10.55 -10.64 5.15
N PRO A 100 11.04 -10.68 6.40
CA PRO A 100 10.49 -11.57 7.41
C PRO A 100 9.05 -11.14 7.75
N LEU A 101 8.19 -12.12 8.01
CA LEU A 101 6.88 -11.87 8.60
C LEU A 101 7.09 -11.14 9.95
N ALA A 102 6.37 -10.04 10.14
CA ALA A 102 6.25 -9.43 11.45
C ALA A 102 5.58 -10.47 12.34
N GLN A 103 6.36 -11.07 13.25
CA GLN A 103 5.80 -11.87 14.32
C GLN A 103 4.92 -10.93 15.15
N ILE A 104 3.61 -11.01 14.92
CA ILE A 104 2.61 -10.49 15.82
C ILE A 104 2.48 -11.59 16.87
N GLU A 105 2.94 -11.34 18.09
CA GLU A 105 2.67 -12.22 19.22
C GLU A 105 1.16 -12.39 19.33
N GLY A 106 0.67 -13.58 18.96
CA GLY A 106 -0.75 -13.92 19.02
C GLY A 106 -1.49 -13.71 17.70
N LEU A 107 -1.86 -14.84 17.09
CA LEU A 107 -2.84 -15.00 16.00
C LEU A 107 -2.46 -14.46 14.61
N GLU A 108 -2.70 -15.34 13.62
CA GLU A 108 -2.62 -15.13 12.17
C GLU A 108 -1.36 -15.58 11.42
N SER A 109 -0.71 -16.63 11.92
CA SER A 109 0.24 -17.40 11.10
C SER A 109 -0.40 -18.59 10.35
N ALA A 110 -1.73 -18.72 10.27
CA ALA A 110 -2.33 -19.85 9.57
C ALA A 110 -2.54 -19.63 8.05
N LYS A 111 -3.00 -18.45 7.62
CA LYS A 111 -3.37 -18.23 6.20
C LYS A 111 -2.20 -18.03 5.24
N CYS A 112 -1.07 -17.46 5.71
CA CYS A 112 0.13 -17.29 4.88
C CYS A 112 0.93 -18.58 4.69
N TYR A 113 0.86 -19.53 5.62
CA TYR A 113 1.58 -20.81 5.48
C TYR A 113 0.89 -21.76 4.51
N LEU A 114 -0.44 -21.73 4.41
CA LEU A 114 -1.20 -22.62 3.52
C LEU A 114 -0.97 -22.34 2.01
N VAL A 115 -0.47 -21.17 1.64
CA VAL A 115 -0.09 -20.87 0.24
C VAL A 115 1.24 -21.55 -0.10
N LYS A 116 2.21 -21.57 0.83
CA LYS A 116 3.52 -22.19 0.60
C LYS A 116 3.47 -23.71 0.52
N GLU A 117 2.56 -24.38 1.25
CA GLU A 117 2.43 -25.83 1.18
C GLU A 117 1.84 -26.33 -0.15
N ARG A 118 1.07 -25.50 -0.87
CA ARG A 118 0.51 -25.88 -2.17
C ARG A 118 1.52 -25.83 -3.31
N GLU A 119 2.57 -25.01 -3.20
CA GLU A 119 3.64 -24.95 -4.21
C GLU A 119 4.70 -26.05 -4.03
N PHE A 120 4.81 -26.65 -2.84
CA PHE A 120 5.79 -27.70 -2.54
C PHE A 120 5.30 -29.14 -2.82
N LEU A 121 4.04 -29.31 -3.22
CA LEU A 121 3.40 -30.62 -3.45
C LEU A 121 3.08 -30.91 -4.93
N VAL A 122 3.74 -30.23 -5.88
CA VAL A 122 3.67 -30.53 -7.31
C VAL A 122 5.03 -30.98 -7.82
#